data_AF-A0A3M1PF97-F1
#
_entry.id   AF-A0A3M1PF97-F1
#
_cell.length_a   1.000
_cell.length_b   1.000
_cell.length_c   1.000
_cell.angle_alpha   90.00
_cell.angle_beta   90.00
_cell.angle_gamma   90.00
#
_symmetry.space_group_name_H-M   'P 1'
#
loop_
_entity.id
_entity.type
_entity.pdbx_description
1 polymer ?
#
loop_
_entity_poly.entity_id
_entity_poly.type
_entity_poly.pdbx_seq_one_letter_code
_entity_poly.pdbx_strand_id
1 'polypeptide(L)'
;MPRRLSRLWRGGRARIARTPTILQMEAVECGAASLAMVLAHYGRWVPLEELRVQSGVTRDGATAAGILRAARFHGLEAKGMRLEMDRLAEQRLPLIVFWQFNHFIVVEGFGEDVVHVNDPAKGRLKLAREEFSRGYTGIALVFAPGPAFTPAGHPPRVLGALLQRLARSPDAVAAIALASLLIAVPGLVTPLGLKLFVDDVLVRGYADWLFPLVLGLVAATVVGGLLVWLQQRLLIALQTKLDMAIAAEYVWHLLRLPMRFFSQRFAGDLANRMVGARRIAALMAGPLPTTVIAIVVGAVFLVALVFLSPWLTLVALAAIGLHLGVLKLVARRRQELNSRYLVDQGALAGFSAAGLAAIETIRAGGSEQDFHAQWAGHQARLVNSHQRLGEASALLEVGPQFVAVLAQAVILFAGAELILAGRLTMGGLVAFQALWLQVATPVQRFVMLGGQLQTILGDLARLDDVLRYPLEEEDGASPQAAPSGPRGEPQPVRITGRLEFRGVRFG
;
A
#
# COMPACT_ATOMS: atom_id res chain seq x y z
N MET A 1 -2.33 47.30 -26.13
CA MET A 1 -1.41 46.81 -27.20
C MET A 1 -0.44 45.79 -26.59
N PRO A 2 -0.39 44.57 -27.13
CA PRO A 2 0.10 43.37 -26.43
C PRO A 2 1.44 42.88 -26.99
N ARG A 3 2.25 42.19 -26.18
CA ARG A 3 3.24 41.17 -26.61
C ARG A 3 4.17 40.81 -25.45
N ARG A 4 3.75 39.93 -24.54
CA ARG A 4 4.70 39.23 -23.64
C ARG A 4 4.15 37.97 -22.96
N LEU A 5 3.17 37.29 -23.58
CA LEU A 5 2.62 36.02 -23.06
C LEU A 5 2.62 34.85 -24.06
N SER A 6 3.21 35.00 -25.24
CA SER A 6 3.16 33.99 -26.32
C SER A 6 4.49 33.29 -26.63
N ARG A 7 5.43 33.20 -25.68
CA ARG A 7 6.78 32.59 -25.92
C ARG A 7 7.22 31.51 -24.92
N LEU A 8 6.28 30.83 -24.27
CA LEU A 8 6.55 29.55 -23.58
C LEU A 8 6.11 28.33 -24.41
N TRP A 9 5.77 28.56 -25.68
CA TRP A 9 5.16 27.59 -26.57
C TRP A 9 6.10 27.33 -27.75
N ARG A 10 7.11 26.47 -27.54
CA ARG A 10 7.82 25.69 -28.57
C ARG A 10 8.92 24.85 -27.92
N GLY A 11 8.86 23.54 -28.16
CA GLY A 11 10.01 22.64 -28.18
C GLY A 11 10.69 22.34 -26.84
N GLY A 12 10.21 21.31 -26.14
CA GLY A 12 10.96 20.66 -25.08
C GLY A 12 10.58 19.19 -25.00
N ARG A 13 11.54 18.30 -25.30
CA ARG A 13 11.44 16.84 -25.18
C ARG A 13 10.64 16.42 -23.94
N ALA A 14 9.59 15.62 -24.18
CA ALA A 14 8.81 14.79 -23.25
C ALA A 14 9.04 15.03 -21.75
N ARG A 15 8.41 16.06 -21.18
CA ARG A 15 8.29 16.19 -19.71
C ARG A 15 7.19 15.23 -19.26
N ILE A 16 7.57 14.07 -18.73
CA ILE A 16 6.63 13.10 -18.15
C ILE A 16 5.79 13.82 -17.08
N ALA A 17 4.50 13.97 -17.34
CA ALA A 17 3.54 14.58 -16.44
C ALA A 17 3.14 13.53 -15.39
N ARG A 18 3.94 13.42 -14.33
CA ARG A 18 3.67 12.46 -13.26
C ARG A 18 2.33 12.76 -12.60
N THR A 19 1.43 11.79 -12.63
CA THR A 19 0.12 11.82 -12.00
C THR A 19 0.13 10.96 -10.74
N PRO A 20 -0.55 11.34 -9.65
CA PRO A 20 -0.76 10.44 -8.53
C PRO A 20 -1.46 9.16 -8.98
N THR A 21 -1.06 7.99 -8.47
CA THR A 21 -1.77 6.73 -8.75
C THR A 21 -2.93 6.60 -7.79
N ILE A 22 -4.14 6.60 -8.34
CA ILE A 22 -5.39 6.32 -7.63
C ILE A 22 -5.94 5.03 -8.23
N LEU A 23 -5.84 3.93 -7.49
CA LEU A 23 -6.30 2.63 -7.97
C LEU A 23 -7.83 2.58 -7.98
N GLN A 24 -8.40 2.00 -9.02
CA GLN A 24 -9.83 1.73 -9.09
C GLN A 24 -10.24 0.76 -7.98
N MET A 25 -11.38 1.00 -7.36
CA MET A 25 -11.90 0.10 -6.33
C MET A 25 -12.72 -1.02 -6.93
N GLU A 26 -13.29 -0.77 -8.10
CA GLU A 26 -14.08 -1.73 -8.87
C GLU A 26 -13.66 -1.75 -10.34
N ALA A 27 -13.96 -2.86 -11.02
CA ALA A 27 -13.58 -3.07 -12.42
C ALA A 27 -14.17 -2.02 -13.38
N VAL A 28 -15.33 -1.47 -13.03
CA VAL A 28 -16.12 -0.53 -13.85
C VAL A 28 -15.74 0.94 -13.64
N GLU A 29 -14.83 1.24 -12.72
CA GLU A 29 -14.51 2.61 -12.28
C GLU A 29 -13.27 3.21 -12.95
N CYS A 30 -12.66 2.51 -13.92
CA CYS A 30 -11.41 2.94 -14.56
C CYS A 30 -11.45 4.39 -15.07
N GLY A 31 -12.59 4.82 -15.63
CA GLY A 31 -12.79 6.20 -16.09
C GLY A 31 -12.81 7.24 -14.97
N ALA A 32 -13.52 6.96 -13.88
CA ALA A 32 -13.60 7.85 -12.72
C ALA A 32 -12.24 7.95 -12.00
N ALA A 33 -11.55 6.82 -11.85
CA ALA A 33 -10.22 6.77 -11.26
C ALA A 33 -9.19 7.49 -12.13
N SER A 34 -9.24 7.33 -13.46
CA SER A 34 -8.39 8.08 -14.39
C SER A 34 -8.62 9.60 -14.28
N LEU A 35 -9.87 10.03 -14.15
CA LEU A 35 -10.20 11.44 -13.93
C LEU A 35 -9.66 11.94 -12.58
N ALA A 36 -9.77 11.13 -11.53
CA ALA A 36 -9.21 11.44 -10.21
C ALA A 36 -7.70 11.72 -10.30
N MET A 37 -6.96 10.88 -11.03
CA MET A 37 -5.51 11.06 -11.23
C MET A 37 -5.17 12.37 -11.94
N VAL A 38 -5.97 12.74 -12.96
CA VAL A 38 -5.78 14.00 -13.71
C VAL A 38 -6.13 15.21 -12.84
N LEU A 39 -7.23 15.18 -12.10
CA LEU A 39 -7.59 16.25 -11.16
C LEU A 39 -6.50 16.43 -10.10
N ALA A 40 -6.01 15.32 -9.53
CA ALA A 40 -4.96 15.34 -8.51
C ALA A 40 -3.62 15.86 -9.07
N HIS A 41 -3.31 15.60 -10.34
CA HIS A 41 -2.15 16.20 -11.02
C HIS A 41 -2.24 17.73 -11.08
N TYR A 42 -3.43 18.29 -11.29
CA TYR A 42 -3.67 19.73 -11.25
C TYR A 42 -3.90 20.28 -9.83
N GLY A 43 -3.80 19.46 -8.79
CA GLY A 43 -3.89 19.88 -7.39
C GLY A 43 -5.29 19.81 -6.78
N ARG A 44 -6.25 19.15 -7.42
CA ARG A 44 -7.59 18.91 -6.88
C ARG A 44 -7.79 17.44 -6.54
N TRP A 45 -7.92 17.12 -5.26
CA TRP A 45 -8.16 15.77 -4.76
C TRP A 45 -9.65 15.59 -4.46
N VAL A 46 -10.30 14.72 -5.24
CA VAL A 46 -11.71 14.40 -5.09
C VAL A 46 -11.82 12.91 -4.76
N PRO A 47 -12.62 12.51 -3.75
CA PRO A 47 -12.84 11.11 -3.44
C PRO A 47 -13.39 10.32 -4.63
N LEU A 48 -13.00 9.06 -4.77
CA LEU A 48 -13.41 8.23 -5.91
C LEU A 48 -14.92 7.99 -5.89
N GLU A 49 -15.51 7.84 -4.69
CA GLU A 49 -16.94 7.70 -4.49
C GLU A 49 -17.75 8.86 -5.11
N GLU A 50 -17.27 10.09 -4.97
CA GLU A 50 -17.91 11.29 -5.51
C GLU A 50 -17.77 11.33 -7.04
N LEU A 51 -16.56 11.09 -7.55
CA LEU A 51 -16.29 11.07 -8.99
C LEU A 51 -17.05 9.96 -9.71
N ARG A 52 -17.32 8.86 -9.03
CA ARG A 52 -18.12 7.75 -9.56
C ARG A 52 -19.56 8.18 -9.84
N VAL A 53 -20.18 8.84 -8.88
CA VAL A 53 -21.54 9.39 -9.03
C VAL A 53 -21.57 10.45 -10.13
N GLN A 54 -20.61 11.39 -10.11
CA GLN A 54 -20.55 12.48 -11.08
C GLN A 54 -20.24 12.02 -12.52
N SER A 55 -19.43 10.97 -12.66
CA SER A 55 -19.13 10.37 -13.96
C SER A 55 -20.26 9.48 -14.49
N GLY A 56 -21.25 9.17 -13.64
CA GLY A 56 -22.38 8.29 -13.99
C GLY A 56 -21.93 6.85 -14.24
N VAL A 57 -21.04 6.32 -13.41
CA VAL A 57 -20.57 4.93 -13.54
C VAL A 57 -21.72 3.97 -13.24
N THR A 58 -21.92 3.02 -14.14
CA THR A 58 -22.92 1.94 -14.01
C THR A 58 -22.22 0.58 -13.97
N ARG A 59 -22.98 -0.53 -13.96
CA ARG A 59 -22.44 -1.88 -14.13
C ARG A 59 -21.68 -2.09 -15.44
N ASP A 60 -21.94 -1.26 -16.45
CA ASP A 60 -21.30 -1.33 -17.75
C ASP A 60 -20.08 -0.39 -17.86
N GLY A 61 -19.74 0.34 -16.79
CA GLY A 61 -18.60 1.25 -16.75
C GLY A 61 -18.96 2.73 -16.86
N ALA A 62 -17.93 3.55 -17.08
CA ALA A 62 -18.03 4.99 -17.31
C ALA A 62 -18.00 5.31 -18.81
N THR A 63 -18.84 6.22 -19.27
CA THR A 63 -18.75 6.73 -20.65
C THR A 63 -17.75 7.89 -20.74
N ALA A 64 -17.09 8.07 -21.90
CA ALA A 64 -16.24 9.22 -22.16
C ALA A 64 -16.99 10.56 -21.93
N ALA A 65 -18.26 10.62 -22.31
CA ALA A 65 -19.11 11.78 -22.08
C ALA A 65 -19.35 12.04 -20.57
N GLY A 66 -19.58 10.98 -19.77
CA GLY A 66 -19.66 11.06 -18.31
C GLY A 66 -18.39 11.64 -17.69
N ILE A 67 -17.23 11.12 -18.09
CA ILE A 67 -15.92 11.60 -17.62
C ILE A 67 -15.72 13.09 -17.96
N LEU A 68 -16.03 13.50 -19.19
CA LEU A 68 -15.91 14.91 -19.61
C LEU A 68 -16.87 15.83 -18.86
N ARG A 69 -18.09 15.38 -18.54
CA ARG A 69 -19.06 16.15 -17.73
C ARG A 69 -18.52 16.36 -16.31
N ALA A 70 -18.04 15.30 -15.66
CA ALA A 70 -17.44 15.38 -14.32
C ALA A 70 -16.19 16.27 -14.29
N ALA A 71 -15.33 16.17 -15.31
CA ALA A 71 -14.15 17.03 -15.43
C ALA A 71 -14.52 18.52 -15.49
N ARG A 72 -15.52 18.87 -16.31
CA ARG A 72 -16.01 20.25 -16.46
C ARG A 72 -16.70 20.77 -15.20
N PHE A 73 -17.42 19.90 -14.49
CA PHE A 73 -18.02 20.24 -13.19
C PHE A 73 -16.96 20.71 -12.17
N HIS A 74 -15.77 20.12 -12.20
CA HIS A 74 -14.64 20.55 -11.37
C HIS A 74 -13.80 21.69 -11.98
N GLY A 75 -14.28 22.35 -13.03
CA GLY A 75 -13.63 23.53 -13.62
C GLY A 75 -12.51 23.22 -14.63
N LEU A 76 -12.30 21.96 -15.02
CA LEU A 76 -11.38 21.64 -16.12
C LEU A 76 -12.02 21.97 -17.48
N GLU A 77 -11.21 22.54 -18.37
CA GLU A 77 -11.49 22.50 -19.80
C GLU A 77 -11.18 21.09 -20.33
N ALA A 78 -12.22 20.34 -20.68
CA ALA A 78 -12.09 18.96 -21.11
C ALA A 78 -12.70 18.72 -22.50
N LYS A 79 -11.94 18.08 -23.40
CA LYS A 79 -12.37 17.75 -24.77
C LYS A 79 -12.08 16.29 -25.09
N GLY A 80 -13.07 15.60 -25.67
CA GLY A 80 -12.86 14.29 -26.28
C GLY A 80 -12.46 14.46 -27.75
N MET A 81 -11.42 13.78 -28.18
CA MET A 81 -10.86 13.86 -29.51
C MET A 81 -10.59 12.46 -30.06
N ARG A 82 -10.73 12.30 -31.37
CA ARG A 82 -10.23 11.14 -32.08
C ARG A 82 -8.87 11.49 -32.67
N LEU A 83 -7.80 10.86 -32.19
CA LEU A 83 -6.41 11.19 -32.53
C LEU A 83 -5.65 9.93 -32.90
N GLU A 84 -4.85 10.02 -33.95
CA GLU A 84 -3.82 9.03 -34.29
C GLU A 84 -2.60 9.16 -33.37
N MET A 85 -1.73 8.15 -33.34
CA MET A 85 -0.61 8.08 -32.40
C MET A 85 0.34 9.28 -32.44
N ASP A 86 0.68 9.75 -33.64
CA ASP A 86 1.62 10.87 -33.78
C ASP A 86 1.03 12.17 -33.23
N ARG A 87 -0.26 12.42 -33.50
CA ARG A 87 -0.96 13.60 -32.97
C ARG A 87 -1.28 13.48 -31.49
N LEU A 88 -1.40 12.27 -30.95
CA LEU A 88 -1.57 12.04 -29.51
C LEU A 88 -0.32 12.48 -28.75
N ALA A 89 0.88 12.18 -29.28
CA ALA A 89 2.14 12.55 -28.67
C ALA A 89 2.39 14.06 -28.62
N GLU A 90 1.73 14.83 -29.48
CA GLU A 90 1.78 16.30 -29.52
C GLU A 90 0.82 16.97 -28.50
N GLN A 91 -0.11 16.21 -27.91
CA GLN A 91 -1.08 16.77 -26.97
C GLN A 91 -0.45 17.11 -25.62
N ARG A 92 -1.15 17.98 -24.88
CA ARG A 92 -0.80 18.28 -23.49
C ARG A 92 -1.07 17.06 -22.60
N LEU A 93 -0.10 16.74 -21.77
CA LEU A 93 -0.16 15.68 -20.77
C LEU A 93 -0.50 16.25 -19.38
N PRO A 94 -1.12 15.47 -18.49
CA PRO A 94 -1.62 14.10 -18.71
C PRO A 94 -2.96 14.10 -19.48
N LEU A 95 -3.21 13.02 -20.21
CA LEU A 95 -4.46 12.80 -20.94
C LEU A 95 -5.00 11.40 -20.64
N ILE A 96 -6.30 11.18 -20.85
CA ILE A 96 -6.92 9.85 -20.68
C ILE A 96 -7.15 9.25 -22.06
N VAL A 97 -6.81 7.99 -22.27
CA VAL A 97 -7.15 7.27 -23.50
C VAL A 97 -8.08 6.12 -23.22
N PHE A 98 -8.90 5.77 -24.21
CA PHE A 98 -9.65 4.53 -24.21
C PHE A 98 -8.79 3.42 -24.83
N TRP A 99 -8.55 2.36 -24.07
CA TRP A 99 -7.61 1.29 -24.34
C TRP A 99 -8.36 -0.05 -24.43
N GLN A 100 -8.00 -0.88 -25.42
CA GLN A 100 -8.53 -2.23 -25.66
C GLN A 100 -10.07 -2.32 -25.71
N PHE A 101 -10.74 -1.23 -26.08
CA PHE A 101 -12.20 -1.11 -26.15
C PHE A 101 -12.96 -1.41 -24.86
N ASN A 102 -12.28 -1.44 -23.71
CA ASN A 102 -12.90 -1.80 -22.43
C ASN A 102 -12.35 -1.04 -21.22
N HIS A 103 -11.30 -0.23 -21.38
CA HIS A 103 -10.57 0.33 -20.24
C HIS A 103 -10.11 1.76 -20.48
N PHE A 104 -10.11 2.60 -19.44
CA PHE A 104 -9.53 3.94 -19.49
C PHE A 104 -8.22 3.97 -18.72
N ILE A 105 -7.18 4.57 -19.32
CA ILE A 105 -5.87 4.76 -18.68
C ILE A 105 -5.35 6.17 -18.90
N VAL A 106 -4.49 6.63 -17.99
CA VAL A 106 -3.85 7.93 -18.07
C VAL A 106 -2.49 7.80 -18.75
N VAL A 107 -2.24 8.61 -19.77
CA VAL A 107 -0.91 8.73 -20.40
C VAL A 107 -0.16 9.86 -19.71
N GLU A 108 0.98 9.53 -19.12
CA GLU A 108 1.87 10.48 -18.43
C GLU A 108 2.97 11.02 -19.35
N GLY A 109 3.37 10.27 -20.39
CA GLY A 109 4.42 10.70 -21.30
C GLY A 109 4.82 9.68 -22.35
N PHE A 110 5.49 10.17 -23.39
CA PHE A 110 6.03 9.38 -24.49
C PHE A 110 7.57 9.43 -24.45
N GLY A 111 8.22 8.28 -24.36
CA GLY A 111 9.66 8.10 -24.59
C GLY A 111 9.95 7.74 -26.04
N GLU A 112 11.19 7.34 -26.35
CA GLU A 112 11.56 6.89 -27.71
C GLU A 112 10.83 5.59 -28.07
N ASP A 113 10.98 4.54 -27.25
CA ASP A 113 10.39 3.20 -27.50
C ASP A 113 9.29 2.82 -26.49
N VAL A 114 9.02 3.67 -25.50
CA VAL A 114 8.09 3.36 -24.40
C VAL A 114 7.06 4.46 -24.18
N VAL A 115 5.86 4.06 -23.77
CA VAL A 115 4.81 4.97 -23.30
C VAL A 115 4.65 4.80 -21.80
N HIS A 116 4.73 5.92 -21.07
CA HIS A 116 4.51 5.99 -19.64
C HIS A 116 3.01 6.14 -19.39
N VAL A 117 2.42 5.14 -18.73
CA VAL A 117 0.99 5.13 -18.42
C VAL A 117 0.78 4.95 -16.92
N ASN A 118 -0.29 5.54 -16.40
CA ASN A 118 -0.80 5.29 -15.06
C ASN A 118 -2.18 4.65 -15.23
N ASP A 119 -2.23 3.34 -15.02
CA ASP A 119 -3.42 2.53 -15.20
C ASP A 119 -4.19 2.45 -13.85
N PRO A 120 -5.47 2.82 -13.80
CA PRO A 120 -6.29 2.67 -12.61
C PRO A 120 -6.32 1.27 -12.00
N ALA A 121 -6.22 0.22 -12.80
CA ALA A 121 -6.22 -1.16 -12.30
C ALA A 121 -4.83 -1.61 -11.80
N LYS A 122 -3.75 -1.05 -12.36
CA LYS A 122 -2.40 -1.64 -12.29
C LYS A 122 -1.36 -0.71 -11.68
N GLY A 123 -1.68 0.57 -11.58
CA GLY A 123 -0.76 1.66 -11.27
C GLY A 123 0.13 2.03 -12.46
N ARG A 124 1.30 2.61 -12.17
CA ARG A 124 2.21 3.05 -13.23
C ARG A 124 2.87 1.88 -13.95
N LEU A 125 2.81 1.92 -15.27
CA LEU A 125 3.40 0.95 -16.16
C LEU A 125 4.21 1.65 -17.26
N LYS A 126 5.16 0.91 -17.82
CA LYS A 126 5.85 1.27 -19.06
C LYS A 126 5.49 0.23 -20.10
N LEU A 127 4.79 0.68 -21.14
CA LEU A 127 4.37 -0.16 -22.27
C LEU A 127 5.32 0.08 -23.44
N ALA A 128 5.64 -0.97 -24.19
CA ALA A 128 6.31 -0.80 -25.47
C ALA A 128 5.42 0.01 -26.41
N ARG A 129 5.99 0.84 -27.26
CA ARG A 129 5.22 1.70 -28.17
C ARG A 129 4.30 0.90 -29.08
N GLU A 130 4.75 -0.26 -29.55
CA GLU A 130 3.97 -1.18 -30.40
C GLU A 130 2.82 -1.85 -29.62
N GLU A 131 3.03 -2.12 -28.32
CA GLU A 131 1.99 -2.69 -27.45
C GLU A 131 0.91 -1.66 -27.18
N PHE A 132 1.30 -0.42 -26.87
CA PHE A 132 0.37 0.68 -26.65
C PHE A 132 -0.42 1.01 -27.92
N SER A 133 0.26 1.12 -29.06
CA SER A 133 -0.37 1.40 -30.36
C SER A 133 -1.43 0.35 -30.73
N ARG A 134 -1.13 -0.94 -30.52
CA ARG A 134 -2.07 -2.03 -30.79
C ARG A 134 -3.34 -1.99 -29.95
N GLY A 135 -3.25 -1.51 -28.71
CA GLY A 135 -4.43 -1.43 -27.84
C GLY A 135 -5.18 -0.11 -27.94
N TYR A 136 -4.52 0.98 -28.36
CA TYR A 136 -5.11 2.31 -28.38
C TYR A 136 -6.24 2.39 -29.40
N THR A 137 -7.43 2.81 -28.95
CA THR A 137 -8.65 2.79 -29.78
C THR A 137 -8.84 4.04 -30.65
N GLY A 138 -7.94 5.02 -30.53
CA GLY A 138 -8.05 6.32 -31.22
C GLY A 138 -8.80 7.39 -30.42
N ILE A 139 -9.42 7.07 -29.28
CA ILE A 139 -10.15 8.04 -28.44
C ILE A 139 -9.26 8.54 -27.31
N ALA A 140 -9.10 9.87 -27.23
CA ALA A 140 -8.36 10.57 -26.19
C ALA A 140 -9.19 11.71 -25.57
N LEU A 141 -9.06 11.89 -24.26
CA LEU A 141 -9.65 12.98 -23.49
C LEU A 141 -8.50 13.87 -23.01
N VAL A 142 -8.53 15.13 -23.44
CA VAL A 142 -7.50 16.13 -23.13
C VAL A 142 -8.06 17.14 -22.14
N PHE A 143 -7.21 17.54 -21.18
CA PHE A 143 -7.60 18.37 -20.05
C PHE A 143 -6.67 19.57 -19.87
N ALA A 144 -7.25 20.72 -19.51
CA ALA A 144 -6.52 21.87 -19.02
C ALA A 144 -7.28 22.53 -17.86
N PRO A 145 -6.60 23.18 -16.90
CA PRO A 145 -7.27 23.99 -15.88
C PRO A 145 -7.99 25.16 -16.55
N GLY A 146 -9.31 25.24 -16.38
CA GLY A 146 -10.10 26.38 -16.81
C GLY A 146 -10.07 27.53 -15.78
N PRO A 147 -10.71 28.67 -16.07
CA PRO A 147 -10.72 29.83 -15.18
C PRO A 147 -11.43 29.57 -13.84
N ALA A 148 -12.36 28.61 -13.80
CA ALA A 148 -13.08 28.20 -12.58
C ALA A 148 -12.35 27.08 -11.80
N PHE A 149 -11.23 26.56 -12.30
CA PHE A 149 -10.50 25.49 -11.65
C PHE A 149 -9.80 25.99 -10.39
N THR A 150 -10.11 25.36 -9.26
CA THR A 150 -9.49 25.64 -7.96
C THR A 150 -8.86 24.36 -7.40
N PRO A 151 -7.55 24.39 -7.04
CA PRO A 151 -6.94 23.34 -6.24
C PRO A 151 -7.68 23.20 -4.91
N ALA A 152 -8.05 21.98 -4.54
CA ALA A 152 -8.83 21.69 -3.34
C ALA A 152 -8.62 20.24 -2.89
N GLY A 153 -8.89 19.95 -1.62
CA GLY A 153 -8.70 18.62 -1.06
C GLY A 153 -7.24 18.26 -0.79
N HIS A 154 -7.02 17.07 -0.24
CA HIS A 154 -5.70 16.57 0.13
C HIS A 154 -5.56 15.11 -0.27
N PRO A 155 -4.33 14.62 -0.54
CA PRO A 155 -4.11 13.20 -0.69
C PRO A 155 -4.58 12.46 0.58
N PRO A 156 -5.14 11.24 0.44
CA PRO A 156 -5.62 10.46 1.57
C PRO A 156 -4.48 10.25 2.59
N ARG A 157 -4.66 10.75 3.82
CA ARG A 157 -3.68 10.63 4.93
C ARG A 157 -3.84 9.28 5.63
N VAL A 158 -3.44 8.21 4.95
CA VAL A 158 -3.63 6.84 5.43
C VAL A 158 -2.92 6.58 6.76
N LEU A 159 -1.68 7.07 6.93
CA LEU A 159 -0.96 6.89 8.19
C LEU A 159 -1.69 7.55 9.37
N GLY A 160 -2.33 8.70 9.14
CA GLY A 160 -3.14 9.38 10.16
C GLY A 160 -4.39 8.59 10.52
N ALA A 161 -5.08 8.01 9.53
CA ALA A 161 -6.25 7.17 9.77
C ALA A 161 -5.90 5.88 10.54
N LEU A 162 -4.78 5.24 10.21
CA LEU A 162 -4.27 4.08 10.95
C LEU A 162 -3.88 4.46 12.39
N LEU A 163 -3.16 5.58 12.59
CA LEU A 163 -2.80 6.05 13.93
C LEU A 163 -4.03 6.41 14.77
N GLN A 164 -5.05 7.04 14.18
CA GLN A 164 -6.32 7.34 14.87
C GLN A 164 -7.06 6.07 15.29
N ARG A 165 -7.12 5.04 14.43
CA ARG A 165 -7.74 3.76 14.78
C ARG A 165 -6.93 3.01 15.84
N LEU A 166 -5.60 3.10 15.82
CA LEU A 166 -4.74 2.54 16.86
C LEU A 166 -4.88 3.27 18.21
N ALA A 167 -5.09 4.59 18.17
CA ALA A 167 -5.36 5.42 19.36
C ALA A 167 -6.68 5.06 20.08
N ARG A 168 -7.56 4.26 19.48
CA ARG A 168 -8.75 3.71 20.15
C ARG A 168 -8.41 2.65 21.22
N SER A 169 -7.17 2.18 21.32
CA SER A 169 -6.71 1.25 22.37
C SER A 169 -5.38 1.74 22.99
N PRO A 170 -5.40 2.89 23.69
CA PRO A 170 -4.19 3.52 24.20
C PRO A 170 -3.44 2.64 25.21
N ASP A 171 -4.18 1.92 26.06
CA ASP A 171 -3.58 1.07 27.10
C ASP A 171 -2.78 -0.10 26.51
N ALA A 172 -3.32 -0.74 25.47
CA ALA A 172 -2.64 -1.85 24.79
C ALA A 172 -1.37 -1.35 24.08
N VAL A 173 -1.46 -0.21 23.41
CA VAL A 173 -0.31 0.41 22.72
C VAL A 173 0.77 0.83 23.73
N ALA A 174 0.38 1.43 24.84
CA ALA A 174 1.28 1.83 25.92
C ALA A 174 1.97 0.60 26.55
N ALA A 175 1.22 -0.47 26.84
CA ALA A 175 1.77 -1.71 27.37
C ALA A 175 2.77 -2.36 26.40
N ILE A 176 2.46 -2.39 25.10
CA ILE A 176 3.37 -2.89 24.05
C ILE A 176 4.62 -2.02 23.97
N ALA A 177 4.48 -0.69 23.99
CA ALA A 177 5.60 0.23 23.95
C ALA A 177 6.52 0.06 25.17
N LEU A 178 5.94 -0.06 26.36
CA LEU A 178 6.67 -0.29 27.61
C LEU A 178 7.40 -1.63 27.58
N ALA A 179 6.72 -2.73 27.21
CA ALA A 179 7.34 -4.05 27.10
C ALA A 179 8.53 -4.02 26.12
N SER A 180 8.37 -3.33 24.99
CA SER A 180 9.41 -3.19 23.98
C SER A 180 10.61 -2.37 24.45
N LEU A 181 10.38 -1.30 25.22
CA LEU A 181 11.45 -0.53 25.83
C LEU A 181 12.19 -1.35 26.89
N LEU A 182 11.45 -2.12 27.70
CA LEU A 182 12.03 -3.03 28.68
C LEU A 182 12.87 -4.14 28.05
N ILE A 183 12.53 -4.60 26.83
CA ILE A 183 13.34 -5.56 26.06
C ILE A 183 14.73 -4.99 25.72
N ALA A 184 14.88 -3.66 25.60
CA ALA A 184 16.18 -3.05 25.32
C ALA A 184 17.21 -3.31 26.43
N VAL A 185 16.75 -3.43 27.69
CA VAL A 185 17.63 -3.64 28.84
C VAL A 185 18.39 -4.97 28.75
N PRO A 186 17.73 -6.16 28.71
CA PRO A 186 18.45 -7.43 28.50
C PRO A 186 19.18 -7.46 27.15
N GLY A 187 18.69 -6.74 26.14
CA GLY A 187 19.39 -6.55 24.87
C GLY A 187 20.76 -5.87 25.00
N LEU A 188 20.92 -4.93 25.93
CA LEU A 188 22.21 -4.30 26.25
C LEU A 188 23.09 -5.15 27.17
N VAL A 189 22.47 -5.88 28.10
CA VAL A 189 23.21 -6.71 29.07
C VAL A 189 24.06 -7.76 28.37
N THR A 190 23.56 -8.39 27.30
CA THR A 190 24.31 -9.44 26.60
C THR A 190 25.61 -8.93 25.96
N PRO A 191 25.62 -7.88 25.11
CA PRO A 191 26.86 -7.30 24.58
C PRO A 191 27.81 -6.77 25.65
N LEU A 192 27.29 -6.05 26.65
CA LEU A 192 28.13 -5.50 27.73
C LEU A 192 28.72 -6.62 28.60
N GLY A 193 27.97 -7.68 28.86
CA GLY A 193 28.47 -8.86 29.56
C GLY A 193 29.54 -9.59 28.76
N LEU A 194 29.43 -9.67 27.43
CA LEU A 194 30.50 -10.19 26.57
C LEU A 194 31.77 -9.33 26.64
N LYS A 195 31.64 -7.99 26.73
CA LYS A 195 32.78 -7.11 26.96
C LYS A 195 33.47 -7.43 28.29
N LEU A 196 32.71 -7.52 29.37
CA LEU A 196 33.24 -7.84 30.71
C LEU A 196 33.90 -9.22 30.73
N PHE A 197 33.29 -10.21 30.07
CA PHE A 197 33.86 -11.54 29.94
C PHE A 197 35.24 -11.50 29.28
N VAL A 198 35.37 -10.81 28.15
CA VAL A 198 36.65 -10.73 27.43
C VAL A 198 37.67 -9.89 28.20
N ASP A 199 37.30 -8.68 28.63
CA ASP A 199 38.25 -7.74 29.23
C ASP A 199 38.67 -8.16 30.65
N ASP A 200 37.73 -8.61 31.49
CA ASP A 200 37.99 -8.86 32.91
C ASP A 200 38.25 -10.35 33.23
N VAL A 201 37.48 -11.27 32.64
CA VAL A 201 37.65 -12.70 32.95
C VAL A 201 38.79 -13.30 32.14
N LEU A 202 38.80 -13.12 30.81
CA LEU A 202 39.82 -13.73 29.94
C LEU A 202 41.17 -13.00 29.99
N VAL A 203 41.17 -11.67 29.90
CA VAL A 203 42.41 -10.89 29.78
C VAL A 203 43.03 -10.59 31.15
N ARG A 204 42.22 -10.14 32.12
CA ARG A 204 42.71 -9.83 33.49
C ARG A 204 42.74 -11.04 34.42
N GLY A 205 42.14 -12.16 34.03
CA GLY A 205 42.18 -13.43 34.79
C GLY A 205 41.28 -13.47 36.02
N TYR A 206 40.25 -12.61 36.12
CA TYR A 206 39.32 -12.60 37.24
C TYR A 206 38.32 -13.77 37.19
N ALA A 207 38.79 -14.98 37.49
CA ALA A 207 38.00 -16.21 37.41
C ALA A 207 36.75 -16.21 38.33
N ASP A 208 36.82 -15.55 39.49
CA ASP A 208 35.71 -15.46 40.43
C ASP A 208 34.49 -14.72 39.84
N TRP A 209 34.70 -13.87 38.84
CA TRP A 209 33.64 -13.15 38.14
C TRP A 209 32.93 -13.98 37.07
N LEU A 210 33.49 -15.13 36.66
CA LEU A 210 32.94 -15.95 35.59
C LEU A 210 31.52 -16.44 35.90
N PHE A 211 31.34 -17.08 37.06
CA PHE A 211 30.05 -17.67 37.44
C PHE A 211 28.96 -16.61 37.64
N PRO A 212 29.17 -15.52 38.39
CA PRO A 212 28.20 -14.43 38.51
C PRO A 212 27.83 -13.80 37.16
N LEU A 213 28.81 -13.63 36.26
CA LEU A 213 28.58 -13.07 34.93
C LEU A 213 27.71 -13.99 34.07
N VAL A 214 28.02 -15.28 34.01
CA VAL A 214 27.22 -16.26 33.26
C VAL A 214 25.81 -16.36 33.83
N LEU A 215 25.65 -16.39 35.16
CA LEU A 215 24.34 -16.41 35.79
C LEU A 215 23.54 -15.15 35.44
N GLY A 216 24.18 -13.97 35.46
CA GLY A 216 23.56 -12.71 35.04
C GLY A 216 23.13 -12.71 33.57
N LEU A 217 23.95 -13.25 32.66
CA LEU A 217 23.62 -13.39 31.24
C LEU A 217 22.45 -14.36 31.00
N VAL A 218 22.42 -15.49 31.70
CA VAL A 218 21.31 -16.44 31.64
C VAL A 218 20.03 -15.80 32.17
N ALA A 219 20.09 -15.12 33.32
CA ALA A 219 18.95 -14.41 33.89
C ALA A 219 18.43 -13.32 32.92
N ALA A 220 19.32 -12.52 32.33
CA ALA A 220 18.95 -11.50 31.34
C ALA A 220 18.30 -12.12 30.10
N THR A 221 18.79 -13.26 29.63
CA THR A 221 18.21 -13.99 28.49
C THR A 221 16.81 -14.51 28.81
N VAL A 222 16.60 -15.08 30.00
CA VAL A 222 15.28 -15.55 30.45
C VAL A 222 14.31 -14.38 30.59
N VAL A 223 14.72 -13.28 31.24
CA VAL A 223 13.90 -12.07 31.36
C VAL A 223 13.56 -11.48 29.99
N GLY A 224 14.55 -11.39 29.09
CA GLY A 224 14.34 -10.96 27.70
C GLY A 224 13.34 -11.84 26.96
N GLY A 225 13.45 -13.16 27.09
CA GLY A 225 12.51 -14.12 26.50
C GLY A 225 11.09 -13.97 27.04
N LEU A 226 10.93 -13.78 28.36
CA LEU A 226 9.63 -13.55 28.99
C LEU A 226 9.00 -12.22 28.53
N LEU A 227 9.80 -11.16 28.41
CA LEU A 227 9.33 -9.86 27.91
C LEU A 227 8.91 -9.93 26.43
N VAL A 228 9.68 -10.64 25.59
CA VAL A 228 9.30 -10.89 24.19
C VAL A 228 8.00 -11.70 24.13
N TRP A 229 7.87 -12.76 24.92
CA TRP A 229 6.64 -13.55 25.00
C TRP A 229 5.43 -12.71 25.42
N LEU A 230 5.59 -11.88 26.46
CA LEU A 230 4.55 -10.95 26.93
C LEU A 230 4.16 -9.97 25.82
N GLN A 231 5.14 -9.35 25.15
CA GLN A 231 4.91 -8.44 24.04
C GLN A 231 4.12 -9.13 22.91
N GLN A 232 4.50 -10.35 22.51
CA GLN A 232 3.78 -11.11 21.49
C GLN A 232 2.34 -11.42 21.91
N ARG A 233 2.12 -11.76 23.17
CA ARG A 233 0.75 -12.00 23.68
C ARG A 233 -0.11 -10.74 23.63
N LEU A 234 0.46 -9.58 23.97
CA LEU A 234 -0.22 -8.28 23.87
C LEU A 234 -0.54 -7.90 22.42
N LEU A 235 0.39 -8.13 21.49
CA LEU A 235 0.18 -7.89 20.05
C LEU A 235 -0.94 -8.77 19.50
N ILE A 236 -0.96 -10.07 19.84
CA ILE A 236 -2.03 -11.00 19.43
C ILE A 236 -3.38 -10.53 19.98
N ALA A 237 -3.46 -10.17 21.26
CA ALA A 237 -4.70 -9.68 21.86
C ALA A 237 -5.23 -8.40 21.18
N LEU A 238 -4.34 -7.46 20.87
CA LEU A 238 -4.68 -6.24 20.12
C LEU A 238 -5.16 -6.58 18.70
N GLN A 239 -4.48 -7.49 18.01
CA GLN A 239 -4.85 -7.93 16.67
C GLN A 239 -6.25 -8.54 16.64
N THR A 240 -6.54 -9.48 17.54
CA THR A 240 -7.85 -10.12 17.63
C THR A 240 -8.96 -9.11 17.92
N LYS A 241 -8.72 -8.17 18.85
CA LYS A 241 -9.69 -7.11 19.16
C LYS A 241 -9.98 -6.22 17.95
N LEU A 242 -8.95 -5.79 17.22
CA LEU A 242 -9.11 -4.96 16.03
C LEU A 242 -9.80 -5.71 14.89
N ASP A 243 -9.44 -6.97 14.65
CA ASP A 243 -10.08 -7.82 13.62
C ASP A 243 -11.59 -7.96 13.90
N MET A 244 -11.96 -8.33 15.13
CA MET A 244 -13.37 -8.46 15.52
C MET A 244 -14.13 -7.13 15.39
N ALA A 245 -13.56 -6.02 15.87
CA ALA A 245 -14.21 -4.71 15.83
C ALA A 245 -14.44 -4.23 14.39
N ILE A 246 -13.41 -4.31 13.54
CA ILE A 246 -13.51 -3.85 12.15
C ILE A 246 -14.46 -4.75 11.35
N ALA A 247 -14.40 -6.08 11.53
CA ALA A 247 -15.28 -7.00 10.84
C ALA A 247 -16.75 -6.79 11.23
N ALA A 248 -17.03 -6.62 12.53
CA ALA A 248 -18.39 -6.37 13.01
C ALA A 248 -18.95 -5.03 12.51
N GLU A 249 -18.16 -3.95 12.59
CA GLU A 249 -18.52 -2.62 12.07
C GLU A 249 -18.80 -2.68 10.57
N TYR A 250 -17.93 -3.36 9.81
CA TYR A 250 -18.08 -3.51 8.36
C TYR A 250 -19.37 -4.22 7.98
N VAL A 251 -19.64 -5.40 8.55
CA VAL A 251 -20.84 -6.18 8.23
C VAL A 251 -22.10 -5.43 8.64
N TRP A 252 -22.10 -4.83 9.83
CA TRP A 252 -23.26 -4.08 10.33
C TRP A 252 -23.58 -2.86 9.48
N HIS A 253 -22.56 -2.11 9.05
CA HIS A 253 -22.72 -0.98 8.15
C HIS A 253 -23.19 -1.44 6.76
N LEU A 254 -22.56 -2.48 6.21
CA LEU A 254 -22.90 -3.03 4.90
C LEU A 254 -24.39 -3.37 4.79
N LEU A 255 -24.98 -4.00 5.83
CA LEU A 255 -26.39 -4.39 5.86
C LEU A 255 -27.38 -3.22 5.83
N ARG A 256 -26.93 -1.98 6.10
CA ARG A 256 -27.76 -0.76 6.16
C ARG A 256 -27.60 0.14 4.94
N LEU A 257 -26.83 -0.29 3.94
CA LEU A 257 -26.59 0.51 2.75
C LEU A 257 -27.77 0.41 1.77
N PRO A 258 -28.06 1.49 1.03
CA PRO A 258 -29.20 1.53 0.11
C PRO A 258 -29.01 0.57 -1.07
N MET A 259 -30.11 0.14 -1.70
CA MET A 259 -30.05 -0.82 -2.82
C MET A 259 -29.17 -0.35 -4.00
N ARG A 260 -29.06 0.97 -4.22
CA ARG A 260 -28.16 1.57 -5.21
C ARG A 260 -26.69 1.20 -4.98
N PHE A 261 -26.28 1.00 -3.73
CA PHE A 261 -24.93 0.56 -3.40
C PHE A 261 -24.68 -0.86 -3.93
N PHE A 262 -25.61 -1.79 -3.71
CA PHE A 262 -25.50 -3.18 -4.14
C PHE A 262 -25.71 -3.38 -5.63
N SER A 263 -26.53 -2.54 -6.27
CA SER A 263 -26.71 -2.60 -7.71
C SER A 263 -25.46 -2.19 -8.48
N GLN A 264 -24.50 -1.49 -7.88
CA GLN A 264 -23.28 -1.07 -8.55
C GLN A 264 -22.09 -2.01 -8.31
N ARG A 265 -22.16 -2.88 -7.28
CA ARG A 265 -21.00 -3.65 -6.78
C ARG A 265 -21.19 -5.16 -6.88
N PHE A 266 -20.10 -5.89 -7.10
CA PHE A 266 -20.12 -7.35 -7.09
C PHE A 266 -20.00 -7.92 -5.67
N ALA A 267 -20.78 -8.96 -5.35
CA ALA A 267 -20.75 -9.60 -4.04
C ALA A 267 -19.35 -10.14 -3.67
N GLY A 268 -18.63 -10.73 -4.63
CA GLY A 268 -17.26 -11.21 -4.43
C GLY A 268 -16.26 -10.10 -4.10
N ASP A 269 -16.47 -8.88 -4.63
CA ASP A 269 -15.64 -7.73 -4.31
C ASP A 269 -15.85 -7.28 -2.85
N LEU A 270 -17.11 -7.16 -2.43
CA LEU A 270 -17.48 -6.82 -1.06
C LEU A 270 -16.95 -7.85 -0.05
N ALA A 271 -17.06 -9.15 -0.37
CA ALA A 271 -16.48 -10.21 0.45
C ALA A 271 -14.95 -10.10 0.56
N ASN A 272 -14.25 -9.75 -0.53
CA ASN A 272 -12.81 -9.57 -0.51
C ASN A 272 -12.38 -8.33 0.29
N ARG A 273 -13.19 -7.27 0.33
CA ARG A 273 -12.93 -6.09 1.19
C ARG A 273 -12.94 -6.44 2.67
N MET A 274 -13.83 -7.33 3.11
CA MET A 274 -13.84 -7.87 4.47
C MET A 274 -12.54 -8.62 4.80
N VAL A 275 -12.02 -9.42 3.86
CA VAL A 275 -10.71 -10.09 4.04
C VAL A 275 -9.57 -9.07 4.09
N GLY A 276 -9.63 -8.01 3.28
CA GLY A 276 -8.69 -6.88 3.34
C GLY A 276 -8.70 -6.19 4.70
N ALA A 277 -9.87 -6.06 5.33
CA ALA A 277 -10.03 -5.50 6.66
C ALA A 277 -9.21 -6.25 7.72
N ARG A 278 -9.17 -7.59 7.65
CA ARG A 278 -8.31 -8.42 8.51
C ARG A 278 -6.82 -8.15 8.30
N ARG A 279 -6.39 -7.96 7.05
CA ARG A 279 -4.99 -7.62 6.72
C ARG A 279 -4.59 -6.27 7.30
N ILE A 280 -5.49 -5.28 7.26
CA ILE A 280 -5.28 -3.98 7.89
C ILE A 280 -5.09 -4.16 9.40
N ALA A 281 -5.97 -4.90 10.07
CA ALA A 281 -5.88 -5.18 11.51
C ALA A 281 -4.56 -5.87 11.88
N ALA A 282 -4.14 -6.88 11.11
CA ALA A 282 -2.89 -7.59 11.32
C ALA A 282 -1.65 -6.67 11.22
N LEU A 283 -1.65 -5.72 10.27
CA LEU A 283 -0.55 -4.77 10.15
C LEU A 283 -0.51 -3.80 11.33
N MET A 284 -1.67 -3.24 11.68
CA MET A 284 -1.82 -2.28 12.77
C MET A 284 -1.42 -2.84 14.13
N ALA A 285 -1.66 -4.13 14.34
CA ALA A 285 -1.36 -4.80 15.60
C ALA A 285 -0.02 -5.55 15.62
N GLY A 286 0.68 -5.68 14.47
CA GLY A 286 1.91 -6.48 14.39
C GLY A 286 3.10 -5.67 13.86
N PRO A 287 3.41 -5.72 12.56
CA PRO A 287 4.61 -5.10 12.00
C PRO A 287 4.75 -3.59 12.23
N LEU A 288 3.65 -2.82 12.25
CA LEU A 288 3.75 -1.35 12.37
C LEU A 288 4.28 -0.91 13.74
N PRO A 289 3.60 -1.21 14.88
CA PRO A 289 4.07 -0.81 16.20
C PRO A 289 5.45 -1.39 16.50
N THR A 290 5.67 -2.67 16.20
CA THR A 290 6.95 -3.34 16.46
C THR A 290 8.10 -2.70 15.69
N THR A 291 7.91 -2.27 14.44
CA THR A 291 8.95 -1.59 13.66
C THR A 291 9.26 -0.20 14.23
N VAL A 292 8.24 0.58 14.56
CA VAL A 292 8.42 1.92 15.15
C VAL A 292 9.21 1.80 16.45
N ILE A 293 8.85 0.86 17.32
CA ILE A 293 9.54 0.70 18.59
C ILE A 293 10.94 0.12 18.40
N ALA A 294 11.15 -0.78 17.44
CA ALA A 294 12.47 -1.28 17.09
C ALA A 294 13.41 -0.15 16.61
N ILE A 295 12.88 0.90 15.95
CA ILE A 295 13.66 2.10 15.61
C ILE A 295 14.06 2.87 16.88
N VAL A 296 13.14 3.03 17.84
CA VAL A 296 13.44 3.69 19.12
C VAL A 296 14.49 2.92 19.91
N VAL A 297 14.34 1.61 20.06
CA VAL A 297 15.31 0.73 20.71
C VAL A 297 16.64 0.72 19.95
N GLY A 298 16.60 0.70 18.62
CA GLY A 298 17.78 0.82 17.76
C GLY A 298 18.52 2.14 17.96
N ALA A 299 17.81 3.24 18.23
CA ALA A 299 18.42 4.52 18.58
C ALA A 299 19.15 4.46 19.95
N VAL A 300 18.58 3.76 20.94
CA VAL A 300 19.26 3.51 22.22
C VAL A 300 20.56 2.72 22.01
N PHE A 301 20.53 1.67 21.18
CA PHE A 301 21.72 0.88 20.86
C PHE A 301 22.74 1.69 20.05
N LEU A 302 22.30 2.55 19.14
CA LEU A 302 23.18 3.46 18.40
C LEU A 302 23.91 4.41 19.35
N VAL A 303 23.22 4.96 20.36
CA VAL A 303 23.85 5.77 21.41
C VAL A 303 24.91 4.96 22.17
N ALA A 304 24.62 3.70 22.52
CA ALA A 304 25.60 2.81 23.15
C ALA A 304 26.83 2.55 22.27
N LEU A 305 26.66 2.43 20.94
CA LEU A 305 27.78 2.31 19.99
C LEU A 305 28.68 3.56 19.99
N VAL A 306 28.08 4.76 20.05
CA VAL A 306 28.84 6.03 20.12
C VAL A 306 29.73 6.05 21.36
N PHE A 307 29.21 5.62 22.51
CA PHE A 307 29.98 5.55 23.76
C PHE A 307 31.13 4.53 23.71
N LEU A 308 30.98 3.43 22.96
CA LEU A 308 32.05 2.45 22.75
C LEU A 308 33.14 2.97 21.83
N SER A 309 32.76 3.47 20.64
CA SER A 309 33.69 4.06 19.68
C SER A 309 32.96 4.94 18.67
N PRO A 310 33.17 6.27 18.69
CA PRO A 310 32.59 7.18 17.69
C PRO A 310 33.04 6.84 16.26
N TRP A 311 34.30 6.41 16.07
CA TRP A 311 34.86 6.09 14.76
C TRP A 311 34.20 4.86 14.13
N LEU A 312 34.07 3.76 14.89
CA LEU A 312 33.36 2.58 14.40
C LEU A 312 31.87 2.86 14.18
N THR A 313 31.29 3.77 14.95
CA THR A 313 29.89 4.18 14.75
C THR A 313 29.69 4.89 13.42
N LEU A 314 30.64 5.69 12.94
CA LEU A 314 30.58 6.28 11.60
C LEU A 314 30.58 5.21 10.51
N VAL A 315 31.37 4.15 10.66
CA VAL A 315 31.37 2.99 9.75
C VAL A 315 30.00 2.31 9.76
N ALA A 316 29.42 2.08 10.95
CA ALA A 316 28.08 1.50 11.09
C ALA A 316 27.00 2.38 10.43
N LEU A 317 27.06 3.70 10.61
CA LEU A 317 26.13 4.65 9.96
C LEU A 317 26.29 4.65 8.44
N ALA A 318 27.51 4.58 7.92
CA ALA A 318 27.76 4.46 6.49
C ALA A 318 27.17 3.16 5.92
N ALA A 319 27.30 2.05 6.65
CA ALA A 319 26.68 0.78 6.29
C ALA A 319 25.15 0.84 6.28
N ILE A 320 24.52 1.50 7.27
CA ILE A 320 23.07 1.75 7.28
C ILE A 320 22.66 2.60 6.06
N GLY A 321 23.42 3.65 5.75
CA GLY A 321 23.17 4.49 4.58
C GLY A 321 23.24 3.71 3.26
N LEU A 322 24.26 2.85 3.12
CA LEU A 322 24.40 1.96 1.96
C LEU A 322 23.22 0.98 1.86
N HIS A 323 22.80 0.40 2.99
CA HIS A 323 21.65 -0.49 3.07
C HIS A 323 20.37 0.19 2.58
N LEU A 324 20.08 1.39 3.08
CA LEU A 324 18.94 2.20 2.65
C LEU A 324 19.04 2.61 1.17
N GLY A 325 20.27 2.85 0.66
CA GLY A 325 20.54 3.12 -0.74
C GLY A 325 20.18 1.95 -1.66
N VAL A 326 20.69 0.75 -1.34
CA VAL A 326 20.36 -0.50 -2.04
C VAL A 326 18.85 -0.74 -2.02
N LEU A 327 18.22 -0.59 -0.86
CA LEU A 327 16.77 -0.70 -0.71
C LEU A 327 16.03 0.24 -1.67
N LYS A 328 16.36 1.54 -1.65
CA LYS A 328 15.67 2.54 -2.46
C LYS A 328 15.79 2.26 -3.96
N LEU A 329 16.94 1.75 -4.40
CA LEU A 329 17.18 1.39 -5.80
C LEU A 329 16.33 0.19 -6.22
N VAL A 330 16.34 -0.89 -5.43
CA VAL A 330 15.66 -2.14 -5.79
C VAL A 330 14.15 -2.08 -5.55
N ALA A 331 13.68 -1.38 -4.50
CA ALA A 331 12.27 -1.27 -4.17
C ALA A 331 11.43 -0.69 -5.32
N ARG A 332 11.96 0.28 -6.07
CA ARG A 332 11.29 0.86 -7.24
C ARG A 332 11.08 -0.16 -8.34
N ARG A 333 12.11 -0.97 -8.64
CA ARG A 333 12.03 -2.00 -9.67
C ARG A 333 11.09 -3.13 -9.26
N ARG A 334 11.19 -3.58 -8.01
CA ARG A 334 10.30 -4.60 -7.44
C ARG A 334 8.84 -4.16 -7.48
N GLN A 335 8.55 -2.89 -7.16
CA GLN A 335 7.18 -2.36 -7.25
C GLN A 335 6.63 -2.42 -8.67
N GLU A 336 7.40 -2.02 -9.68
CA GLU A 336 6.99 -2.11 -11.09
C GLU A 336 6.69 -3.56 -11.51
N LEU A 337 7.56 -4.49 -11.10
CA LEU A 337 7.40 -5.92 -11.41
C LEU A 337 6.21 -6.54 -10.67
N ASN A 338 5.97 -6.13 -9.43
CA ASN A 338 4.83 -6.59 -8.64
C ASN A 338 3.50 -6.15 -9.26
N SER A 339 3.42 -4.90 -9.73
CA SER A 339 2.26 -4.43 -10.51
C SER A 339 2.02 -5.30 -11.75
N ARG A 340 3.06 -5.61 -12.54
CA ARG A 340 2.92 -6.49 -13.72
C ARG A 340 2.49 -7.91 -13.34
N TYR A 341 3.04 -8.47 -12.27
CA TYR A 341 2.67 -9.80 -11.77
C TYR A 341 1.18 -9.88 -11.38
N LEU A 342 0.67 -8.91 -10.61
CA LEU A 342 -0.74 -8.87 -10.21
C LEU A 342 -1.69 -8.78 -11.42
N VAL A 343 -1.23 -8.14 -12.49
CA VAL A 343 -1.97 -8.00 -13.75
C VAL A 343 -2.08 -9.31 -14.48
N ASP A 344 -0.97 -10.02 -14.66
CA ASP A 344 -0.97 -11.33 -15.30
C ASP A 344 -1.77 -12.34 -14.45
N GLN A 345 -1.73 -12.20 -13.12
CA GLN A 345 -2.50 -13.03 -12.20
C GLN A 345 -4.00 -12.80 -12.37
N GLY A 346 -4.42 -11.54 -12.43
CA GLY A 346 -5.81 -11.16 -12.69
C GLY A 346 -6.27 -11.63 -14.07
N ALA A 347 -5.44 -11.51 -15.10
CA ALA A 347 -5.76 -11.96 -16.45
C ALA A 347 -5.97 -13.48 -16.52
N LEU A 348 -5.12 -14.27 -15.85
CA LEU A 348 -5.29 -15.71 -15.75
C LEU A 348 -6.57 -16.07 -14.99
N ALA A 349 -6.78 -15.49 -13.81
CA ALA A 349 -7.96 -15.76 -13.00
C ALA A 349 -9.25 -15.40 -13.75
N GLY A 350 -9.27 -14.28 -14.46
CA GLY A 350 -10.39 -13.86 -15.30
C GLY A 350 -10.64 -14.81 -16.46
N PHE A 351 -9.59 -15.22 -17.20
CA PHE A 351 -9.71 -16.18 -18.30
C PHE A 351 -10.20 -17.55 -17.81
N SER A 352 -9.69 -18.02 -16.67
CA SER A 352 -10.16 -19.26 -16.03
C SER A 352 -11.62 -19.18 -15.60
N ALA A 353 -12.04 -18.09 -14.94
CA ALA A 353 -13.43 -17.91 -14.51
C ALA A 353 -14.39 -17.86 -15.72
N ALA A 354 -14.02 -17.14 -16.77
CA ALA A 354 -14.81 -17.07 -18.00
C ALA A 354 -14.92 -18.45 -18.69
N GLY A 355 -13.82 -19.20 -18.78
CA GLY A 355 -13.82 -20.54 -19.34
C GLY A 355 -14.69 -21.52 -18.55
N LEU A 356 -14.61 -21.49 -17.22
CA LEU A 356 -15.45 -22.33 -16.35
C LEU A 356 -16.93 -21.95 -16.45
N ALA A 357 -17.25 -20.66 -16.52
CA ALA A 357 -18.62 -20.21 -16.73
C ALA A 357 -19.16 -20.64 -18.11
N ALA A 358 -18.30 -20.73 -19.12
CA ALA A 358 -18.62 -21.16 -20.48
C ALA A 358 -18.35 -22.65 -20.76
N ILE A 359 -18.23 -23.49 -19.73
CA ILE A 359 -17.80 -24.89 -19.88
C ILE A 359 -18.71 -25.69 -20.81
N GLU A 360 -20.02 -25.45 -20.76
CA GLU A 360 -21.00 -26.10 -21.63
C GLU A 360 -20.74 -25.78 -23.11
N THR A 361 -20.46 -24.50 -23.42
CA THR A 361 -20.11 -24.05 -24.77
C THR A 361 -18.79 -24.65 -25.25
N ILE A 362 -17.77 -24.68 -24.39
CA ILE A 362 -16.45 -25.26 -24.73
C ILE A 362 -16.59 -26.74 -25.07
N ARG A 363 -17.36 -27.50 -24.27
CA ARG A 363 -17.65 -28.92 -24.49
C ARG A 363 -18.46 -29.16 -25.75
N ALA A 364 -19.52 -28.38 -25.97
CA ALA A 364 -20.37 -28.50 -27.14
C ALA A 364 -19.61 -28.16 -28.44
N GLY A 365 -18.68 -27.21 -28.38
CA GLY A 365 -17.85 -26.79 -29.51
C GLY A 365 -16.58 -27.61 -29.73
N GLY A 366 -16.27 -28.59 -28.87
CA GLY A 366 -15.03 -29.39 -28.95
C GLY A 366 -13.74 -28.56 -28.91
N SER A 367 -13.79 -27.37 -28.28
CA SER A 367 -12.71 -26.37 -28.31
C SER A 367 -11.78 -26.45 -27.09
N GLU A 368 -11.73 -27.61 -26.41
CA GLU A 368 -10.93 -27.76 -25.19
C GLU A 368 -9.43 -27.51 -25.42
N GLN A 369 -8.89 -27.95 -26.57
CA GLN A 369 -7.48 -27.76 -26.89
C GLN A 369 -7.13 -26.29 -27.12
N ASP A 370 -7.99 -25.55 -27.81
CA ASP A 370 -7.80 -24.11 -28.06
C ASP A 370 -7.88 -23.31 -26.76
N PHE A 371 -8.85 -23.64 -25.89
CA PHE A 371 -8.96 -23.04 -24.57
C PHE A 371 -7.70 -23.34 -23.73
N HIS A 372 -7.25 -24.59 -23.71
CA HIS A 372 -6.05 -25.01 -22.99
C HIS A 372 -4.80 -24.27 -23.50
N ALA A 373 -4.62 -24.15 -24.82
CA ALA A 373 -3.47 -23.44 -25.40
C ALA A 373 -3.44 -21.96 -24.99
N GLN A 374 -4.60 -21.28 -25.03
CA GLN A 374 -4.72 -19.89 -24.58
C GLN A 374 -4.47 -19.76 -23.07
N TRP A 375 -5.08 -20.63 -22.26
CA TRP A 375 -4.88 -20.68 -20.81
C TRP A 375 -3.40 -20.89 -20.47
N ALA A 376 -2.73 -21.84 -21.11
CA ALA A 376 -1.31 -22.12 -20.94
C ALA A 376 -0.45 -20.89 -21.31
N GLY A 377 -0.85 -20.13 -22.35
CA GLY A 377 -0.21 -18.85 -22.69
C GLY A 377 -0.34 -17.79 -21.58
N HIS A 378 -1.52 -17.68 -20.94
CA HIS A 378 -1.70 -16.81 -19.77
C HIS A 378 -0.89 -17.28 -18.57
N GLN A 379 -0.87 -18.59 -18.30
CA GLN A 379 -0.07 -19.19 -17.24
C GLN A 379 1.42 -18.94 -17.45
N ALA A 380 1.92 -19.09 -18.68
CA ALA A 380 3.32 -18.82 -19.01
C ALA A 380 3.70 -17.35 -18.77
N ARG A 381 2.83 -16.40 -19.12
CA ARG A 381 3.04 -14.97 -18.82
C ARG A 381 3.11 -14.71 -17.31
N LEU A 382 2.18 -15.28 -16.54
CA LEU A 382 2.16 -15.17 -15.08
C LEU A 382 3.44 -15.74 -14.44
N VAL A 383 3.86 -16.93 -14.87
CA VAL A 383 5.09 -17.56 -14.35
C VAL A 383 6.32 -16.72 -14.69
N ASN A 384 6.41 -16.17 -15.91
CA ASN A 384 7.50 -15.29 -16.32
C ASN A 384 7.54 -13.98 -15.51
N SER A 385 6.40 -13.35 -15.25
CA SER A 385 6.36 -12.14 -14.42
C SER A 385 6.63 -12.45 -12.95
N HIS A 386 6.16 -13.59 -12.45
CA HIS A 386 6.49 -14.09 -11.12
C HIS A 386 7.99 -14.34 -10.97
N GLN A 387 8.65 -14.96 -11.95
CA GLN A 387 10.10 -15.19 -11.94
C GLN A 387 10.87 -13.87 -11.89
N ARG A 388 10.54 -12.90 -12.76
CA ARG A 388 11.19 -11.58 -12.75
C ARG A 388 11.00 -10.84 -11.42
N LEU A 389 9.80 -10.92 -10.83
CA LEU A 389 9.53 -10.40 -9.50
C LEU A 389 10.36 -11.13 -8.43
N GLY A 390 10.50 -12.46 -8.56
CA GLY A 390 11.32 -13.31 -7.70
C GLY A 390 12.79 -12.91 -7.74
N GLU A 391 13.37 -12.71 -8.93
CA GLU A 391 14.76 -12.25 -9.11
C GLU A 391 14.98 -10.87 -8.45
N ALA A 392 14.06 -9.93 -8.63
CA ALA A 392 14.14 -8.63 -7.98
C ALA A 392 13.95 -8.72 -6.45
N SER A 393 13.16 -9.67 -5.97
CA SER A 393 12.96 -9.92 -4.53
C SER A 393 14.18 -10.61 -3.91
N ALA A 394 14.84 -11.52 -4.62
CA ALA A 394 16.09 -12.15 -4.19
C ALA A 394 17.20 -11.11 -4.00
N LEU A 395 17.28 -10.08 -4.86
CA LEU A 395 18.22 -8.99 -4.69
C LEU A 395 17.95 -8.16 -3.42
N LEU A 396 16.69 -8.01 -3.01
CA LEU A 396 16.31 -7.38 -1.74
C LEU A 396 16.66 -8.23 -0.51
N GLU A 397 16.81 -9.53 -0.68
CA GLU A 397 17.21 -10.43 0.40
C GLU A 397 18.75 -10.47 0.53
N VAL A 398 19.43 -10.72 -0.59
CA VAL A 398 20.89 -10.89 -0.63
C VAL A 398 21.64 -9.56 -0.44
N GLY A 399 21.18 -8.45 -1.03
CA GLY A 399 21.89 -7.17 -0.98
C GLY A 399 22.10 -6.64 0.44
N PRO A 400 21.02 -6.45 1.23
CA PRO A 400 21.07 -6.18 2.66
C PRO A 400 22.00 -7.08 3.48
N GLN A 401 21.97 -8.40 3.23
CA GLN A 401 22.79 -9.36 3.95
C GLN A 401 24.28 -9.21 3.57
N PHE A 402 24.58 -9.02 2.29
CA PHE A 402 25.94 -8.77 1.82
C PHE A 402 26.53 -7.49 2.44
N VAL A 403 25.75 -6.40 2.46
CA VAL A 403 26.16 -5.14 3.13
C VAL A 403 26.41 -5.36 4.61
N ALA A 404 25.58 -6.16 5.29
CA ALA A 404 25.76 -6.45 6.72
C ALA A 404 27.05 -7.24 7.00
N VAL A 405 27.35 -8.27 6.19
CA VAL A 405 28.58 -9.07 6.31
C VAL A 405 29.81 -8.23 5.99
N LEU A 406 29.76 -7.41 4.93
CA LEU A 406 30.84 -6.50 4.59
C LEU A 406 31.08 -5.48 5.71
N ALA A 407 30.02 -4.89 6.26
CA ALA A 407 30.12 -3.98 7.40
C ALA A 407 30.75 -4.68 8.62
N GLN A 408 30.38 -5.93 8.90
CA GLN A 408 30.98 -6.70 10.00
C GLN A 408 32.48 -6.91 9.79
N ALA A 409 32.92 -7.23 8.57
CA ALA A 409 34.34 -7.37 8.23
C ALA A 409 35.10 -6.04 8.37
N VAL A 410 34.54 -4.93 7.89
CA VAL A 410 35.15 -3.60 8.01
C VAL A 410 35.22 -3.15 9.48
N ILE A 411 34.17 -3.41 10.26
CA ILE A 411 34.16 -3.13 11.72
C ILE A 411 35.23 -3.96 12.43
N LEU A 412 35.41 -5.23 12.07
CA LEU A 412 36.46 -6.08 12.62
C LEU A 412 37.86 -5.52 12.29
N PHE A 413 38.10 -5.17 11.02
CA PHE A 413 39.39 -4.61 10.57
C PHE A 413 39.69 -3.27 11.25
N ALA A 414 38.78 -2.31 11.16
CA ALA A 414 38.95 -1.00 11.78
C ALA A 414 39.01 -1.09 13.32
N GLY A 415 38.31 -2.06 13.90
CA GLY A 415 38.35 -2.35 15.33
C GLY A 415 39.70 -2.90 15.77
N ALA A 416 40.29 -3.81 15.00
CA ALA A 416 41.62 -4.35 15.26
C ALA A 416 42.69 -3.24 15.26
N GLU A 417 42.66 -2.34 14.27
CA GLU A 417 43.54 -1.16 14.23
C GLU A 417 43.38 -0.27 15.48
N LEU A 418 42.15 -0.04 15.94
CA LEU A 418 41.89 0.72 17.17
C LEU A 418 42.39 0.02 18.43
N ILE A 419 42.33 -1.31 18.48
CA ILE A 419 42.88 -2.12 19.58
C ILE A 419 44.41 -2.01 19.58
N LEU A 420 45.05 -2.17 18.43
CA LEU A 420 46.51 -2.04 18.29
C LEU A 420 46.99 -0.62 18.64
N ALA A 421 46.18 0.41 18.35
CA ALA A 421 46.44 1.79 18.75
C ALA A 421 46.12 2.10 20.23
N GLY A 422 45.64 1.11 21.01
CA GLY A 422 45.30 1.26 22.43
C GLY A 422 44.05 2.11 22.71
N ARG A 423 43.21 2.37 21.69
CA ARG A 423 42.00 3.20 21.78
C ARG A 423 40.72 2.41 22.05
N LEU A 424 40.76 1.09 21.88
CA LEU A 424 39.63 0.19 22.10
C LEU A 424 40.11 -1.10 22.78
N THR A 425 39.28 -1.66 23.67
CA THR A 425 39.56 -2.97 24.28
C THR A 425 39.08 -4.12 23.38
N MET A 426 39.67 -5.31 23.54
CA MET A 426 39.22 -6.50 22.81
C MET A 426 37.74 -6.81 23.06
N GLY A 427 37.30 -6.76 24.32
CA GLY A 427 35.88 -6.91 24.66
C GLY A 427 35.02 -5.76 24.15
N GLY A 428 35.59 -4.56 23.96
CA GLY A 428 34.90 -3.41 23.39
C GLY A 428 34.50 -3.64 21.94
N LEU A 429 35.39 -4.25 21.16
CA LEU A 429 35.10 -4.65 19.77
C LEU A 429 34.04 -5.76 19.71
N VAL A 430 34.12 -6.78 20.60
CA VAL A 430 33.12 -7.86 20.66
C VAL A 430 31.74 -7.31 21.00
N ALA A 431 31.64 -6.43 22.01
CA ALA A 431 30.37 -5.75 22.34
C ALA A 431 29.87 -4.87 21.19
N PHE A 432 30.76 -4.16 20.50
CA PHE A 432 30.39 -3.35 19.34
C PHE A 432 29.78 -4.21 18.24
N GLN A 433 30.38 -5.36 17.91
CA GLN A 433 29.83 -6.27 16.90
C GLN A 433 28.47 -6.85 17.31
N ALA A 434 28.30 -7.20 18.59
CA ALA A 434 27.03 -7.71 19.10
C ALA A 434 25.91 -6.64 19.09
N LEU A 435 26.22 -5.39 19.44
CA LEU A 435 25.28 -4.27 19.36
C LEU A 435 24.96 -3.88 17.91
N TRP A 436 25.95 -3.92 17.01
CA TRP A 436 25.75 -3.66 15.58
C TRP A 436 24.66 -4.56 14.99
N LEU A 437 24.68 -5.86 15.32
CA LEU A 437 23.67 -6.80 14.82
C LEU A 437 22.24 -6.40 15.24
N GLN A 438 22.09 -5.88 16.47
CA GLN A 438 20.83 -5.40 17.01
C GLN A 438 20.35 -4.11 16.33
N VAL A 439 21.26 -3.23 15.91
CA VAL A 439 20.94 -2.01 15.14
C VAL A 439 20.62 -2.33 13.67
N ALA A 440 21.30 -3.32 13.07
CA ALA A 440 21.13 -3.66 11.66
C ALA A 440 19.81 -4.39 11.35
N THR A 441 19.32 -5.22 12.28
CA THR A 441 18.12 -6.05 12.05
C THR A 441 16.83 -5.23 11.83
N PRO A 442 16.51 -4.18 12.62
CA PRO A 442 15.33 -3.35 12.37
C PRO A 442 15.34 -2.68 11.00
N VAL A 443 16.51 -2.31 10.48
CA VAL A 443 16.67 -1.71 9.14
C VAL A 443 16.21 -2.69 8.06
N GLN A 444 16.51 -3.98 8.20
CA GLN A 444 16.04 -5.03 7.30
C GLN A 444 14.53 -5.23 7.37
N ARG A 445 13.92 -5.17 8.56
CA ARG A 445 12.46 -5.31 8.72
C ARG A 445 11.68 -4.18 8.06
N PHE A 446 12.23 -2.97 8.07
CA PHE A 446 11.63 -1.81 7.42
C PHE A 446 11.43 -2.00 5.90
N VAL A 447 12.35 -2.73 5.25
CA VAL A 447 12.28 -3.10 3.83
C VAL A 447 10.99 -3.86 3.52
N MET A 448 10.68 -4.87 4.34
CA MET A 448 9.49 -5.73 4.17
C MET A 448 8.21 -4.95 4.46
N LEU A 449 8.23 -4.09 5.49
CA LEU A 449 7.09 -3.25 5.86
C LEU A 449 6.68 -2.30 4.72
N GLY A 450 7.66 -1.71 4.00
CA GLY A 450 7.39 -0.81 2.89
C GLY A 450 6.53 -1.44 1.78
N GLY A 451 6.76 -2.72 1.47
CA GLY A 451 5.93 -3.48 0.52
C GLY A 451 4.53 -3.77 1.02
N GLN A 452 4.40 -4.21 2.29
CA GLN A 452 3.11 -4.51 2.91
C GLN A 452 2.24 -3.26 3.08
N LEU A 453 2.87 -2.12 3.40
CA LEU A 453 2.18 -0.84 3.53
C LEU A 453 1.41 -0.50 2.27
N GLN A 454 2.01 -0.60 1.08
CA GLN A 454 1.34 -0.26 -0.19
C GLN A 454 0.06 -1.07 -0.43
N THR A 455 0.09 -2.38 -0.23
CA THR A 455 -1.10 -3.25 -0.36
C THR A 455 -2.19 -2.82 0.61
N ILE A 456 -1.80 -2.47 1.84
CA ILE A 456 -2.72 -2.08 2.90
C ILE A 456 -3.29 -0.68 2.70
N LEU A 457 -2.55 0.23 2.05
CA LEU A 457 -3.11 1.51 1.61
C LEU A 457 -4.30 1.28 0.68
N GLY A 458 -4.18 0.33 -0.26
CA GLY A 458 -5.26 -0.05 -1.17
C GLY A 458 -6.44 -0.70 -0.45
N ASP A 459 -6.17 -1.67 0.44
CA ASP A 459 -7.22 -2.32 1.24
C ASP A 459 -7.94 -1.32 2.15
N LEU A 460 -7.23 -0.37 2.78
CA LEU A 460 -7.83 0.65 3.64
C LEU A 460 -8.72 1.60 2.85
N ALA A 461 -8.26 2.07 1.69
CA ALA A 461 -9.07 2.93 0.85
C ALA A 461 -10.39 2.22 0.48
N ARG A 462 -10.31 0.94 0.08
CA ARG A 462 -11.50 0.14 -0.29
C ARG A 462 -12.45 -0.12 0.88
N LEU A 463 -11.91 -0.26 2.09
CA LEU A 463 -12.69 -0.39 3.32
C LEU A 463 -13.39 0.93 3.67
N ASP A 464 -12.66 2.05 3.64
CA ASP A 464 -13.17 3.37 3.96
C ASP A 464 -14.25 3.81 2.96
N ASP A 465 -14.16 3.45 1.67
CA ASP A 465 -15.23 3.69 0.67
C ASP A 465 -16.57 3.08 1.11
N VAL A 466 -16.56 1.88 1.69
CA VAL A 466 -17.79 1.25 2.18
C VAL A 466 -18.28 1.93 3.47
N LEU A 467 -17.37 2.13 4.43
CA LEU A 467 -17.73 2.68 5.75
C LEU A 467 -18.17 4.15 5.70
N ARG A 468 -17.73 4.91 4.69
CA ARG A 468 -18.10 6.32 4.50
C ARG A 468 -19.29 6.50 3.57
N TYR A 469 -19.73 5.44 2.88
CA TYR A 469 -20.92 5.54 2.04
C TYR A 469 -22.12 5.90 2.92
N PRO A 470 -22.89 6.94 2.55
CA PRO A 470 -24.01 7.39 3.36
C PRO A 470 -25.03 6.26 3.50
N LEU A 471 -25.53 6.09 4.72
CA LEU A 471 -26.67 5.21 4.95
C LEU A 471 -27.88 5.76 4.20
N GLU A 472 -28.85 4.89 3.94
CA GLU A 472 -30.15 5.32 3.44
C GLU A 472 -30.68 6.40 4.40
N GLU A 473 -30.83 7.64 3.92
CA GLU A 473 -31.50 8.66 4.70
C GLU A 473 -32.90 8.09 4.98
N GLU A 474 -33.27 7.97 6.25
CA GLU A 474 -34.67 7.90 6.63
C GLU A 474 -35.27 9.24 6.13
N ASP A 475 -35.70 9.26 4.88
CA ASP A 475 -36.23 10.43 4.18
C ASP A 475 -37.37 11.02 5.02
N GLY A 476 -37.06 11.99 5.88
CA GLY A 476 -37.94 12.97 6.52
C GLY A 476 -39.16 12.47 7.31
N ALA A 477 -39.48 11.18 7.30
CA ALA A 477 -40.56 10.61 8.06
C ALA A 477 -40.00 10.27 9.43
N SER A 478 -40.03 11.26 10.34
CA SER A 478 -40.19 10.94 11.75
C SER A 478 -41.20 9.80 11.81
N PRO A 479 -40.89 8.64 12.41
CA PRO A 479 -41.86 7.58 12.53
C PRO A 479 -43.06 8.21 13.23
N GLN A 480 -44.13 8.52 12.47
CA GLN A 480 -45.38 8.92 13.07
C GLN A 480 -45.69 7.76 14.00
N ALA A 481 -45.67 8.05 15.30
CA ALA A 481 -45.82 7.05 16.33
C ALA A 481 -46.97 6.14 15.91
N ALA A 482 -46.68 4.84 15.76
CA ALA A 482 -47.69 3.86 15.39
C ALA A 482 -48.92 4.11 16.27
N PRO A 483 -50.13 4.24 15.71
CA PRO A 483 -51.31 4.55 16.50
C PRO A 483 -51.41 3.53 17.63
N SER A 484 -51.26 4.01 18.86
CA SER A 484 -51.30 3.19 20.05
C SER A 484 -52.75 2.77 20.23
N GLY A 485 -53.01 1.46 20.30
CA GLY A 485 -54.30 0.99 20.77
C GLY A 485 -54.56 1.46 22.21
N PRO A 486 -55.78 1.32 22.75
CA PRO A 486 -56.14 1.76 24.11
C PRO A 486 -55.29 1.14 25.25
N ARG A 487 -54.33 0.25 24.95
CA ARG A 487 -53.38 -0.37 25.87
C ARG A 487 -51.89 -0.10 25.56
N GLY A 488 -51.57 0.75 24.58
CA GLY A 488 -50.18 1.10 24.26
C GLY A 488 -49.38 0.04 23.47
N GLU A 489 -50.01 -1.04 23.02
CA GLU A 489 -49.37 -2.03 22.16
C GLU A 489 -49.35 -1.55 20.69
N PRO A 490 -48.21 -1.67 19.97
CA PRO A 490 -48.14 -1.32 18.57
C PRO A 490 -48.99 -2.29 17.73
N GLN A 491 -50.08 -1.80 17.14
CA GLN A 491 -50.85 -2.58 16.17
C GLN A 491 -50.08 -2.67 14.84
N PRO A 492 -49.97 -3.86 14.22
CA PRO A 492 -49.41 -3.97 12.88
C PRO A 492 -50.33 -3.26 11.89
N VAL A 493 -49.88 -2.12 11.37
CA VAL A 493 -50.60 -1.38 10.33
C VAL A 493 -50.60 -2.23 9.07
N ARG A 494 -51.74 -2.85 8.74
CA ARG A 494 -51.93 -3.49 7.44
C ARG A 494 -52.11 -2.38 6.41
N ILE A 495 -51.20 -2.32 5.45
CA ILE A 495 -51.35 -1.46 4.28
C ILE A 495 -52.49 -2.05 3.42
N THR A 496 -53.67 -1.46 3.49
CA THR A 496 -54.84 -1.83 2.68
C THR A 496 -55.17 -0.69 1.71
N GLY A 497 -55.34 -0.97 0.42
CA GLY A 497 -55.68 0.07 -0.56
C GLY A 497 -55.40 -0.36 -2.00
N ARG A 498 -55.58 0.59 -2.93
CA ARG A 498 -55.28 0.43 -4.37
C ARG A 498 -53.91 1.03 -4.69
N LEU A 499 -53.02 0.25 -5.29
CA LEU A 499 -51.72 0.70 -5.78
C LEU A 499 -51.89 1.28 -7.20
N GLU A 500 -51.47 2.53 -7.43
CA GLU A 500 -51.52 3.18 -8.74
C GLU A 500 -50.17 3.85 -9.03
N PHE A 501 -49.58 3.57 -10.21
CA PHE A 501 -48.36 4.23 -10.69
C PHE A 501 -48.75 5.31 -11.70
N ARG A 502 -48.39 6.57 -11.45
CA ARG A 502 -48.66 7.70 -12.38
C ARG A 502 -47.38 8.34 -12.88
N GLY A 503 -47.17 8.32 -14.19
CA GLY A 503 -46.05 9.03 -14.83
C GLY A 503 -44.66 8.56 -14.41
N VAL A 504 -44.54 7.34 -13.87
CA VAL A 504 -43.27 6.82 -13.35
C VAL A 504 -42.30 6.53 -14.51
N ARG A 505 -41.11 7.11 -14.42
CA ARG A 505 -39.98 6.83 -15.31
C ARG A 505 -38.81 6.36 -14.47
N PHE A 506 -38.19 5.25 -14.89
CA PHE A 506 -37.02 4.67 -14.25
C PHE A 506 -36.01 4.29 -15.34
N GLY A 507 -34.74 4.59 -15.13
CA GLY A 507 -33.66 4.40 -16.10
C GLY A 507 -32.28 4.52 -15.48
#